data_AF-A0A7S3B9S8-F1
#
_entry.id   AF-A0A7S3B9S8-F1
#
_cell.length_a   1.000
_cell.length_b   1.000
_cell.length_c   1.000
_cell.angle_alpha   90.00
_cell.angle_beta   90.00
_cell.angle_gamma   90.00
#
_symmetry.space_group_name_H-M   'P 1'
#
loop_
_entity.id
_entity.type
_entity.pdbx_description
1 polymer ?
#
loop_
_entity_poly.entity_id
_entity_poly.type
_entity_poly.pdbx_seq_one_letter_code
_entity_poly.pdbx_strand_id
1 'polypeptide(L)'
;ANVPYSGPCTACISRWSKLVGPALTRLVAFGKAWARQGDEEGTETEEEREATISVLGAMRRLVATQAGISAFLTVPDLGSSVASFAWKALVSPFVDVGGAAMEVLAALLNVRSEPPDLTQEQACKKIVLGPDAPRQLVTLLKMHLLRGTGALLPAHVLEGVCFILCRPQSDTTEPDTFRST
;
A
#
# COMPACT_ATOMS: atom_id res chain seq x y z
N ALA A 1 29.14 -23.53 8.63
CA ALA A 1 28.22 -22.54 9.21
C ALA A 1 27.86 -21.54 8.11
N ASN A 2 26.60 -21.50 7.69
CA ASN A 2 26.14 -20.48 6.73
C ASN A 2 26.10 -19.15 7.45
N VAL A 3 26.92 -18.20 7.02
CA VAL A 3 26.75 -16.79 7.41
C VAL A 3 25.41 -16.36 6.82
N PRO A 4 24.41 -15.96 7.62
CA PRO A 4 23.16 -15.48 7.07
C PRO A 4 23.48 -14.24 6.23
N TYR A 5 23.13 -14.29 4.94
CA TYR A 5 23.24 -13.15 4.04
C TYR A 5 22.35 -12.04 4.60
N SER A 6 22.98 -11.14 5.33
CA SER A 6 22.39 -9.86 5.69
C SER A 6 22.49 -9.04 4.41
N GLY A 7 21.42 -9.02 3.62
CA GLY A 7 21.34 -8.15 2.45
C GLY A 7 21.66 -6.69 2.83
N PRO A 8 21.72 -5.76 1.87
CA PRO A 8 21.98 -4.35 2.16
C PRO A 8 21.02 -3.86 3.26
N CYS A 9 21.55 -3.75 4.49
CA CYS A 9 20.76 -3.49 5.69
C CYS A 9 20.08 -2.12 5.58
N THR A 10 19.18 -1.79 6.51
CA THR A 10 18.64 -0.42 6.70
C THR A 10 19.74 0.66 6.73
N ALA A 11 20.96 0.31 7.15
CA ALA A 11 22.16 1.13 7.06
C ALA A 11 22.54 1.57 5.63
N CYS A 12 22.20 0.80 4.59
CA CYS A 12 22.39 1.18 3.20
C CYS A 12 21.46 2.33 2.80
N ILE A 13 20.21 2.37 3.28
CA ILE A 13 19.32 3.51 2.98
C ILE A 13 19.78 4.77 3.69
N SER A 14 20.21 4.69 4.95
CA SER A 14 20.73 5.88 5.63
C SER A 14 22.00 6.41 4.94
N ARG A 15 22.90 5.51 4.53
CA ARG A 15 24.14 5.82 3.79
C ARG A 15 23.88 6.40 2.39
N TRP A 16 22.88 5.89 1.68
CA TRP A 16 22.54 6.30 0.31
C TRP A 16 21.28 7.18 0.25
N SER A 17 20.86 7.75 1.38
CA SER A 17 19.62 8.55 1.52
C SER A 17 19.55 9.71 0.52
N LYS A 18 20.69 10.33 0.23
CA LYS A 18 20.84 11.42 -0.75
C LYS A 18 20.61 10.98 -2.21
N LEU A 19 20.69 9.68 -2.51
CA LEU A 19 20.48 9.11 -3.84
C LEU A 19 19.12 8.42 -3.94
N VAL A 20 18.77 7.64 -2.91
CA VAL A 20 17.53 6.87 -2.86
C VAL A 20 16.32 7.80 -2.70
N GLY A 21 16.38 8.79 -1.80
CA GLY A 21 15.27 9.72 -1.58
C GLY A 21 14.80 10.40 -2.87
N PRO A 22 15.67 11.11 -3.61
CA PRO A 22 15.30 11.76 -4.86
C PRO A 22 14.80 10.80 -5.95
N ALA A 23 15.36 9.59 -6.03
CA ALA A 23 14.90 8.58 -6.99
C ALA A 23 13.48 8.08 -6.66
N LEU A 24 13.19 7.85 -5.38
CA LEU A 24 11.85 7.47 -4.91
C LEU A 24 10.84 8.61 -5.10
N THR A 25 11.22 9.84 -4.77
CA THR A 25 10.36 11.02 -5.01
C THR A 25 10.08 11.18 -6.51
N ARG A 26 11.07 10.95 -7.39
CA ARG A 26 10.86 10.95 -8.84
C ARG A 26 9.92 9.84 -9.29
N LEU A 27 10.07 8.61 -8.80
CA LEU A 27 9.14 7.52 -9.11
C LEU A 27 7.69 7.90 -8.77
N VAL A 28 7.48 8.52 -7.61
CA VAL A 28 6.15 8.97 -7.19
C VAL A 28 5.69 10.19 -7.98
N ALA A 29 6.57 11.12 -8.34
CA ALA A 29 6.24 12.26 -9.19
C ALA A 29 5.87 11.81 -10.62
N PHE A 30 6.57 10.82 -11.16
CA PHE A 30 6.18 10.13 -12.38
C PHE A 30 4.78 9.55 -12.21
N GLY A 31 4.52 8.77 -11.14
CA GLY A 31 3.17 8.26 -10.84
C GLY A 31 2.09 9.36 -10.79
N LYS A 32 2.33 10.46 -10.07
CA LYS A 32 1.39 11.59 -9.95
C LYS A 32 1.09 12.27 -11.28
N ALA A 33 2.03 12.28 -12.24
CA ALA A 33 1.77 12.80 -13.58
C ALA A 33 0.74 11.94 -14.33
N TRP A 34 0.62 10.66 -13.98
CA TRP A 34 -0.32 9.71 -14.59
C TRP A 34 -1.64 9.59 -13.82
N ALA A 35 -1.64 9.78 -12.49
CA ALA A 35 -2.89 9.92 -11.73
C ALA A 35 -3.48 11.32 -11.96
N ARG A 36 -4.18 11.49 -13.09
CA ARG A 36 -5.00 12.67 -13.36
C ARG A 36 -5.82 13.02 -12.11
N GLN A 37 -5.76 14.28 -11.70
CA GLN A 37 -6.76 14.84 -10.79
C GLN A 37 -8.08 14.81 -11.55
N GLY A 38 -9.05 14.06 -11.02
CA GLY A 38 -10.36 13.92 -11.63
C GLY A 38 -10.94 15.30 -11.94
N ASP A 39 -11.17 15.54 -13.23
CA ASP A 39 -12.05 16.57 -13.79
C ASP A 39 -12.04 16.52 -15.34
N GLU A 40 -11.07 15.87 -15.98
CA GLU A 40 -11.11 15.62 -17.43
C GLU A 40 -11.62 14.21 -17.73
N GLU A 41 -12.83 14.14 -18.29
CA GLU A 41 -13.47 12.98 -18.91
C GLU A 41 -12.72 12.61 -20.20
N GLY A 42 -11.43 12.31 -20.06
CA GLY A 42 -10.55 11.84 -21.12
C GLY A 42 -10.66 10.34 -21.27
N THR A 43 -10.66 9.85 -22.50
CA THR A 43 -10.55 8.43 -22.82
C THR A 43 -9.19 7.94 -22.29
N GLU A 44 -9.15 7.29 -21.12
CA GLU A 44 -7.92 6.71 -20.58
C GLU A 44 -7.32 5.77 -21.63
N THR A 45 -6.12 6.12 -22.10
CA THR A 45 -5.43 5.31 -23.11
C THR A 45 -4.92 4.03 -22.46
N GLU A 46 -4.87 2.93 -23.22
CA GLU A 46 -4.36 1.65 -22.69
C GLU A 46 -2.90 1.80 -22.18
N GLU A 47 -2.13 2.68 -22.81
CA GLU A 47 -0.76 3.02 -22.38
C GLU A 47 -0.71 3.67 -20.99
N GLU A 48 -1.63 4.60 -20.69
CA GLU A 48 -1.73 5.26 -19.37
C GLU A 48 -2.13 4.24 -18.29
N ARG A 49 -3.05 3.32 -18.61
CA ARG A 49 -3.46 2.23 -17.72
C ARG A 49 -2.28 1.31 -17.41
N GLU A 50 -1.57 0.83 -18.42
CA GLU A 50 -0.38 -0.02 -18.24
C GLU A 50 0.73 0.67 -17.44
N ALA A 51 0.99 1.96 -17.75
CA ALA A 51 1.96 2.76 -17.01
C ALA A 51 1.59 2.89 -15.53
N THR A 52 0.31 3.13 -15.23
CA THR A 52 -0.19 3.24 -13.86
C THR A 52 -0.01 1.92 -13.10
N ILE A 53 -0.38 0.80 -13.70
CA ILE A 53 -0.21 -0.55 -13.12
C ILE A 53 1.28 -0.84 -12.86
N SER A 54 2.15 -0.51 -13.81
CA SER A 54 3.59 -0.69 -13.68
C SER A 54 4.17 0.11 -12.50
N VAL A 55 3.78 1.38 -12.36
CA VAL A 55 4.21 2.22 -11.24
C VAL A 55 3.70 1.68 -9.91
N LEU A 56 2.43 1.28 -9.82
CA LEU A 56 1.87 0.66 -8.61
C LEU A 56 2.60 -0.64 -8.26
N GLY A 57 2.91 -1.47 -9.25
CA GLY A 57 3.70 -2.69 -9.07
C GLY A 57 5.13 -2.43 -8.60
N ALA A 58 5.75 -1.32 -9.02
CA ALA A 58 7.05 -0.89 -8.52
C ALA A 58 6.96 -0.40 -7.06
N MET A 59 5.94 0.39 -6.73
CA MET A 59 5.68 0.83 -5.35
C MET A 59 5.43 -0.36 -4.42
N ARG A 60 4.62 -1.34 -4.86
CA ARG A 60 4.33 -2.57 -4.11
C ARG A 60 5.60 -3.33 -3.75
N ARG A 61 6.54 -3.43 -4.70
CA ARG A 61 7.85 -4.09 -4.50
C ARG A 61 8.75 -3.29 -3.57
N LEU A 62 8.75 -1.96 -3.69
CA LEU A 62 9.50 -1.08 -2.79
C LEU A 62 9.07 -1.32 -1.34
N VAL A 63 7.77 -1.20 -1.07
CA VAL A 63 7.19 -1.33 0.29
C VAL A 63 7.16 -2.78 0.77
N ALA A 64 7.47 -3.76 -0.08
CA ALA A 64 7.66 -5.15 0.34
C ALA A 64 8.95 -5.36 1.16
N THR A 65 9.87 -4.40 1.13
CA THR A 65 11.19 -4.50 1.76
C THR A 65 11.26 -3.64 3.02
N GLN A 66 11.99 -4.11 4.04
CA GLN A 66 12.18 -3.34 5.26
C GLN A 66 12.88 -1.99 5.01
N ALA A 67 13.74 -1.98 4.01
CA ALA A 67 14.40 -0.80 3.50
C ALA A 67 13.35 0.19 2.93
N GLY A 68 12.47 -0.26 2.04
CA GLY A 68 11.42 0.58 1.47
C GLY A 68 10.40 1.09 2.49
N ILE A 69 10.03 0.29 3.50
CA ILE A 69 9.19 0.77 4.61
C ILE A 69 9.91 1.83 5.43
N SER A 70 11.21 1.63 5.73
CA SER A 70 12.01 2.66 6.40
C SER A 70 12.06 3.96 5.58
N ALA A 71 12.24 3.88 4.26
CA ALA A 71 12.18 5.04 3.40
C ALA A 71 10.79 5.71 3.40
N PHE A 72 9.72 4.91 3.34
CA PHE A 72 8.34 5.39 3.39
C PHE A 72 8.05 6.23 4.65
N LEU A 73 8.62 5.84 5.79
CA LEU A 73 8.43 6.52 7.07
C LEU A 73 9.40 7.70 7.30
N THR A 74 10.60 7.64 6.74
CA THR A 74 11.67 8.62 7.05
C THR A 74 11.87 9.68 5.97
N VAL A 75 11.61 9.36 4.70
CA VAL A 75 11.75 10.31 3.60
C VAL A 75 10.54 11.25 3.62
N PRO A 76 10.76 12.57 3.72
CA PRO A 76 9.67 13.55 3.77
C PRO A 76 8.79 13.44 2.52
N ASP A 77 7.49 13.55 2.71
CA ASP A 77 6.43 13.51 1.69
C ASP A 77 6.32 12.22 0.86
N LEU A 78 7.24 11.27 1.00
CA LEU A 78 7.20 10.03 0.24
C LEU A 78 6.00 9.19 0.66
N GLY A 79 5.84 8.95 1.97
CA GLY A 79 4.77 8.09 2.47
C GLY A 79 3.37 8.62 2.16
N SER A 80 3.13 9.91 2.41
CA SER A 80 1.87 10.58 2.08
C SER A 80 1.61 10.58 0.57
N SER A 81 2.64 10.76 -0.25
CA SER A 81 2.50 10.77 -1.71
C SER A 81 2.20 9.38 -2.29
N VAL A 82 2.87 8.33 -1.81
CA VAL A 82 2.59 6.94 -2.21
C VAL A 82 1.18 6.54 -1.78
N ALA A 83 0.82 6.79 -0.52
CA ALA A 83 -0.51 6.48 -0.02
C ALA A 83 -1.59 7.24 -0.81
N SER A 84 -1.43 8.56 -1.01
CA SER A 84 -2.38 9.37 -1.77
C SER A 84 -2.51 8.90 -3.22
N PHE A 85 -1.41 8.53 -3.87
CA PHE A 85 -1.44 8.00 -5.24
C PHE A 85 -2.23 6.68 -5.32
N ALA A 86 -1.96 5.73 -4.41
CA ALA A 86 -2.70 4.48 -4.35
C ALA A 86 -4.20 4.70 -4.07
N TRP A 87 -4.55 5.57 -3.11
CA TRP A 87 -5.95 5.92 -2.83
C TRP A 87 -6.67 6.57 -4.01
N LYS A 88 -5.98 7.39 -4.82
CA LYS A 88 -6.56 7.97 -6.03
C LYS A 88 -6.78 6.93 -7.12
N ALA A 89 -5.81 6.03 -7.32
CA ALA A 89 -5.89 4.96 -8.31
C ALA A 89 -7.06 3.99 -8.05
N LEU A 90 -7.50 3.86 -6.79
CA LEU A 90 -8.68 3.08 -6.43
C LEU A 90 -10.00 3.56 -7.05
N VAL A 91 -10.09 4.83 -7.43
CA VAL A 91 -11.30 5.41 -8.04
C VAL A 91 -11.35 5.14 -9.56
N SER A 92 -10.27 4.59 -10.14
CA SER A 92 -10.19 4.27 -11.56
C SER A 92 -11.36 3.36 -12.01
N PRO A 93 -11.92 3.56 -13.22
CA PRO A 93 -12.92 2.66 -13.77
C PRO A 93 -12.37 1.24 -14.00
N PHE A 94 -11.04 1.08 -14.09
CA PHE A 94 -10.39 -0.19 -14.37
C PHE A 94 -10.11 -1.00 -13.11
N VAL A 95 -10.57 -2.26 -13.13
CA VAL A 95 -10.49 -3.18 -11.97
C VAL A 95 -9.06 -3.57 -11.63
N ASP A 96 -8.20 -3.70 -12.64
CA ASP A 96 -6.79 -4.07 -12.48
C ASP A 96 -5.94 -2.93 -11.88
N VAL A 97 -6.21 -1.68 -12.24
CA VAL A 97 -5.63 -0.50 -11.59
C VAL A 97 -6.03 -0.46 -10.11
N GLY A 98 -7.32 -0.65 -9.82
CA GLY A 98 -7.83 -0.74 -8.44
C GLY A 98 -7.19 -1.90 -7.65
N GLY A 99 -7.01 -3.06 -8.28
CA GLY A 99 -6.32 -4.22 -7.71
C GLY A 99 -4.87 -3.91 -7.36
N ALA A 100 -4.10 -3.39 -8.30
CA ALA A 100 -2.70 -3.02 -8.08
C ALA A 100 -2.55 -1.96 -6.98
N ALA A 101 -3.49 -1.01 -6.90
CA ALA A 101 -3.53 -0.01 -5.84
C ALA A 101 -3.81 -0.63 -4.46
N MET A 102 -4.78 -1.54 -4.39
CA MET A 102 -5.07 -2.28 -3.15
C MET A 102 -3.88 -3.11 -2.68
N GLU A 103 -3.13 -3.74 -3.59
CA GLU A 103 -1.93 -4.49 -3.20
C GLU A 103 -0.87 -3.60 -2.53
N VAL A 104 -0.66 -2.38 -3.05
CA VAL A 104 0.24 -1.39 -2.43
C VAL A 104 -0.24 -1.03 -1.02
N LEU A 105 -1.52 -0.74 -0.87
CA LEU A 105 -2.11 -0.37 0.42
C LEU A 105 -2.05 -1.53 1.42
N ALA A 106 -2.39 -2.75 1.00
CA ALA A 106 -2.32 -3.94 1.83
C ALA A 106 -0.88 -4.21 2.31
N ALA A 107 0.12 -4.01 1.45
CA ALA A 107 1.52 -4.15 1.82
C ALA A 107 1.99 -3.12 2.86
N LEU A 108 1.45 -1.91 2.80
CA LEU A 108 1.73 -0.85 3.79
C LEU A 108 0.97 -1.06 5.10
N LEU A 109 -0.21 -1.67 5.06
CA LEU A 109 -1.02 -1.94 6.25
C LEU A 109 -0.61 -3.23 6.97
N ASN A 110 0.03 -4.16 6.25
CA ASN A 110 0.52 -5.44 6.74
C ASN A 110 2.05 -5.51 6.68
N VAL A 111 2.72 -4.57 7.35
CA VAL A 111 4.18 -4.57 7.44
C VAL A 111 4.62 -5.77 8.26
N ARG A 112 5.27 -6.73 7.60
CA ARG A 112 5.85 -7.91 8.24
C ARG A 112 7.32 -7.65 8.56
N SER A 113 7.59 -7.32 9.82
CA SER A 113 8.95 -7.27 10.37
C SER A 113 9.21 -8.51 11.23
N GLU A 114 10.43 -9.02 11.21
CA GLU A 114 10.90 -10.08 12.10
C GLU A 114 12.18 -9.59 12.82
N PRO A 115 12.13 -9.29 14.13
CA PRO A 115 10.97 -9.37 15.03
C PRO A 115 9.87 -8.34 14.71
N PRO A 116 8.61 -8.58 15.14
CA PRO A 116 7.49 -7.69 14.89
C PRO A 116 7.73 -6.32 15.54
N ASP A 117 7.66 -5.27 14.73
CA ASP A 117 7.76 -3.88 15.16
C ASP A 117 6.39 -3.20 15.08
N LEU A 118 5.69 -3.18 16.22
CA LEU A 118 4.37 -2.57 16.34
C LEU A 118 4.40 -1.06 16.09
N THR A 119 5.52 -0.39 16.39
CA THR A 119 5.63 1.06 16.20
C THR A 119 5.70 1.41 14.72
N GLN A 120 6.42 0.62 13.93
CA GLN A 120 6.51 0.74 12.49
C GLN A 120 5.15 0.49 11.83
N GLU A 121 4.45 -0.57 12.23
CA GLU A 121 3.12 -0.90 11.72
C GLU A 121 2.11 0.23 12.01
N GLN A 122 2.09 0.74 13.25
CA GLN A 122 1.21 1.85 13.63
C GLN A 122 1.52 3.14 12.87
N ALA A 123 2.81 3.44 12.63
CA ALA A 123 3.22 4.59 11.85
C ALA A 123 2.75 4.48 10.39
N CYS A 124 2.91 3.31 9.76
CA CYS A 124 2.40 3.05 8.42
C CYS A 124 0.88 3.18 8.36
N LYS A 125 0.16 2.55 9.29
CA LYS A 125 -1.30 2.67 9.40
C LYS A 125 -1.75 4.11 9.52
N LYS A 126 -1.09 4.94 10.34
CA LYS A 126 -1.45 6.35 10.52
C LYS A 126 -1.27 7.18 9.24
N ILE A 127 -0.25 6.88 8.42
CA ILE A 127 -0.02 7.57 7.15
C ILE A 127 -1.02 7.11 6.08
N VAL A 128 -1.33 5.81 6.04
CA VAL A 128 -2.20 5.22 5.02
C VAL A 128 -3.68 5.49 5.33
N LEU A 129 -4.10 5.31 6.57
CA LEU A 129 -5.47 5.44 7.03
C LEU A 129 -5.71 6.89 7.49
N GLY A 130 -6.00 7.76 6.52
CA GLY A 130 -6.55 9.08 6.81
C GLY A 130 -7.97 8.99 7.39
N PRO A 131 -8.54 10.11 7.88
CA PRO A 131 -9.88 10.14 8.48
C PRO A 131 -10.98 9.64 7.54
N ASP A 132 -10.80 9.81 6.22
CA ASP A 132 -11.79 9.42 5.20
C ASP A 132 -11.62 7.98 4.69
N ALA A 133 -10.51 7.30 5.01
CA ALA A 133 -10.21 5.96 4.49
C ALA A 133 -11.33 4.92 4.74
N PRO A 134 -11.96 4.85 5.94
CA PRO A 134 -13.06 3.90 6.16
C PRO A 134 -14.25 4.14 5.23
N ARG A 135 -14.64 5.41 5.05
CA ARG A 135 -15.76 5.79 4.19
C ARG A 135 -15.45 5.49 2.72
N GLN A 136 -14.22 5.76 2.29
CA GLN A 136 -13.76 5.48 0.93
C GLN A 136 -13.79 3.97 0.63
N LEU A 137 -13.27 3.12 1.52
CA LEU A 137 -13.29 1.66 1.32
C LEU A 137 -14.70 1.09 1.26
N VAL A 138 -15.60 1.53 2.15
CA VAL A 138 -17.01 1.06 2.12
C VAL A 138 -17.71 1.49 0.84
N THR A 139 -17.46 2.72 0.37
CA THR A 139 -18.01 3.23 -0.89
C THR A 139 -17.50 2.41 -2.07
N LEU A 140 -16.20 2.11 -2.08
CA LEU A 140 -15.55 1.33 -3.12
C LEU A 140 -16.05 -0.12 -3.14
N LEU A 141 -16.17 -0.75 -1.96
CA LEU A 141 -16.76 -2.09 -1.82
C LEU A 141 -18.17 -2.13 -2.43
N LYS A 142 -19.03 -1.17 -2.05
CA LYS A 142 -20.39 -1.07 -2.60
C LYS A 142 -20.40 -0.91 -4.11
N MET A 143 -19.52 -0.04 -4.64
CA MET A 143 -19.40 0.19 -6.07
C MET A 143 -19.01 -1.09 -6.83
N HIS A 144 -18.00 -1.81 -6.35
CA HIS A 144 -17.54 -3.06 -6.98
C HIS A 144 -18.56 -4.21 -6.86
N LEU A 145 -19.28 -4.30 -5.74
CA LEU A 145 -20.37 -5.25 -5.58
C LEU A 145 -21.51 -4.98 -6.58
N LEU A 146 -21.90 -3.71 -6.77
CA LEU A 146 -22.96 -3.34 -7.73
C LEU A 146 -22.54 -3.56 -9.18
N ARG A 147 -21.27 -3.31 -9.51
CA ARG A 147 -20.71 -3.57 -10.85
C ARG A 147 -20.49 -5.06 -11.14
N GLY A 148 -20.60 -5.93 -10.14
CA GLY A 148 -20.32 -7.36 -10.27
C GLY A 148 -18.85 -7.65 -10.61
N THR A 149 -17.93 -6.78 -10.20
CA THR A 149 -16.49 -7.01 -10.46
C THR A 149 -16.00 -8.23 -9.67
N GLY A 150 -15.08 -8.99 -10.25
CA GLY A 150 -14.62 -10.27 -9.70
C GLY A 150 -14.18 -10.19 -8.22
N ALA A 151 -14.30 -11.32 -7.50
CA ALA A 151 -14.17 -11.40 -6.05
C ALA A 151 -12.83 -10.93 -5.46
N LEU A 152 -11.77 -10.84 -6.28
CA LEU A 152 -10.43 -10.47 -5.84
C LEU A 152 -10.37 -9.05 -5.26
N LEU A 153 -10.94 -8.08 -5.96
CA LEU A 153 -10.89 -6.68 -5.51
C LEU A 153 -11.76 -6.45 -4.25
N PRO A 154 -13.02 -6.93 -4.17
CA PRO A 154 -13.78 -6.93 -2.92
C PRO A 154 -13.07 -7.62 -1.74
N ALA A 155 -12.36 -8.74 -1.98
CA ALA A 155 -11.61 -9.44 -0.94
C ALA A 155 -10.48 -8.57 -0.37
N HIS A 156 -9.71 -7.90 -1.22
CA HIS A 156 -8.68 -6.96 -0.76
C HIS A 156 -9.27 -5.76 -0.02
N VAL A 157 -10.43 -5.26 -0.46
CA VAL A 157 -11.10 -4.12 0.20
C VAL A 157 -11.60 -4.52 1.58
N LEU A 158 -12.12 -5.74 1.73
CA LEU A 158 -12.46 -6.31 3.03
C LEU A 158 -11.22 -6.46 3.92
N GLU A 159 -10.08 -6.87 3.38
CA GLU A 159 -8.81 -6.88 4.11
C GLU A 159 -8.43 -5.48 4.62
N GLY A 160 -8.60 -4.46 3.78
CA GLY A 160 -8.44 -3.05 4.16
C GLY A 160 -9.37 -2.62 5.31
N VAL A 161 -10.63 -3.03 5.26
CA VAL A 161 -11.61 -2.78 6.35
C VAL A 161 -11.20 -3.50 7.63
N CYS A 162 -10.72 -4.75 7.55
CA CYS A 162 -10.17 -5.47 8.69
C CYS A 162 -8.97 -4.71 9.30
N PHE A 163 -8.05 -4.18 8.49
CA PHE A 163 -6.91 -3.40 9.02
C PHE A 163 -7.32 -2.13 9.77
N ILE A 164 -8.48 -1.54 9.44
CA ILE A 164 -9.03 -0.38 10.14
C ILE A 164 -9.69 -0.79 11.47
N LEU A 165 -10.47 -1.87 11.46
CA LEU A 165 -11.28 -2.28 12.61
C LEU A 165 -10.48 -3.05 13.66
N CYS A 166 -9.49 -3.82 13.22
CA CYS A 166 -8.69 -4.70 14.07
C CYS A 166 -7.51 -3.96 14.68
N ARG A 167 -7.16 -4.32 15.93
CA ARG A 167 -5.91 -3.84 16.54
C ARG A 167 -4.71 -4.38 15.73
N PRO A 168 -3.55 -3.67 15.75
CA PRO A 168 -2.30 -4.19 15.20
C PRO A 168 -2.04 -5.61 15.69
N GLN A 169 -1.80 -6.54 14.78
CA GLN A 169 -1.58 -7.96 15.07
C GLN A 169 -2.61 -8.58 16.02
N SER A 170 -3.89 -8.16 15.94
CA SER A 170 -4.92 -8.78 16.74
C SER A 170 -5.08 -10.23 16.32
N ASP A 171 -4.81 -11.16 17.24
CA ASP A 171 -5.20 -12.54 17.07
C ASP A 171 -6.72 -12.56 16.85
N THR A 172 -7.13 -13.09 15.70
CA THR A 172 -8.55 -13.18 15.32
C THR A 172 -9.30 -14.21 16.15
N THR A 173 -8.58 -14.96 17.00
CA THR A 173 -9.12 -15.97 17.90
C THR A 173 -8.14 -16.14 19.07
N GLU A 174 -8.61 -15.98 20.31
CA GLU A 174 -7.77 -16.29 21.47
C GLU A 174 -7.33 -17.76 21.39
N PRO A 175 -6.04 -18.08 21.65
CA PRO A 175 -5.54 -19.45 21.53
C PRO A 175 -6.29 -20.43 22.45
N ASP A 176 -6.91 -19.94 23.52
CA ASP A 176 -7.74 -20.75 24.42
C ASP A 176 -9.07 -21.19 23.78
N THR A 177 -9.53 -20.53 22.70
CA THR A 177 -10.72 -20.93 21.93
C THR A 177 -10.52 -22.27 21.21
N PHE A 178 -9.27 -22.62 20.87
CA PHE A 178 -8.92 -23.92 20.29
C PHE A 178 -8.49 -24.95 21.35
N ARG A 179 -8.43 -24.55 22.63
CA ARG A 179 -8.25 -25.47 23.76
C ARG A 179 -9.63 -25.91 24.27
N SER A 180 -10.37 -26.67 23.49
CA SER A 180 -11.46 -27.49 24.06
C SER A 180 -10.93 -28.89 24.39
N THR A 181 -10.88 -29.18 25.69
CA THR A 181 -10.88 -30.49 26.38
C THR A 181 -9.91 -31.57 25.91
#